data_AF-A0A4U9D3Q0-F1
#
_entry.id   AF-A0A4U9D3Q0-F1
#
_cell.length_a   1.000
_cell.length_b   1.000
_cell.length_c   1.000
_cell.angle_alpha   90.00
_cell.angle_beta   90.00
_cell.angle_gamma   90.00
#
_symmetry.space_group_name_H-M   'P 1'
#
loop_
_entity.id
_entity.type
_entity.pdbx_description
1 polymer ?
#
loop_
_entity_poly.entity_id
_entity_poly.type
_entity_poly.pdbx_seq_one_letter_code
_entity_poly.pdbx_strand_id
1 'polypeptide(L)'
;MGTRLNVERFSQVRDGGIPVTLVTGDNDDMQAILSHIQQSVTQQNNARQDLRWQNSGYLLVIPMLILLLFWRRQLIYVTLLLPTLLWSPHGEAAWLDAWIPPDVQGQHAFAQGDYAEAAAHFHDPLWQGIAWYRAGRFTLAARSFREAPQTAEALLWTGNSQAQEKQWQQALDSYDRALSLRPDWTLALQNREQVAQIVMRIRQQERERQQAQGDAMDDGPDKIVHDLQKHQGVDQKQMGAVAGSTPQVNQWFEALDVSPTGLLQSLYRNGAEEKAP
;
A
#
# COMPACT_ATOMS: atom_id res chain seq x y z
N MET A 1 46.23 -14.00 -118.58
CA MET A 1 46.77 -14.91 -117.54
C MET A 1 45.71 -15.03 -116.45
N GLY A 2 45.13 -16.21 -116.26
CA GLY A 2 44.04 -16.45 -115.32
C GLY A 2 44.54 -16.51 -113.88
N THR A 3 44.02 -15.65 -113.01
CA THR A 3 44.23 -15.69 -111.56
C THR A 3 43.41 -16.83 -110.97
N ARG A 4 44.03 -18.01 -110.74
CA ARG A 4 43.36 -19.08 -109.98
C ARG A 4 43.35 -18.71 -108.50
N LEU A 5 42.17 -18.61 -107.92
CA LEU A 5 41.94 -18.42 -106.48
C LEU A 5 42.54 -19.62 -105.71
N ASN A 6 43.40 -19.39 -104.72
CA ASN A 6 44.02 -20.45 -103.93
C ASN A 6 43.06 -20.94 -102.84
N VAL A 7 42.16 -21.86 -103.20
CA VAL A 7 41.07 -22.39 -102.36
C VAL A 7 41.58 -23.10 -101.10
N GLU A 8 42.76 -23.72 -101.17
CA GLU A 8 43.34 -24.52 -100.08
C GLU A 8 43.77 -23.67 -98.87
N ARG A 9 44.20 -22.43 -99.12
CA ARG A 9 44.53 -21.48 -98.05
C ARG A 9 43.27 -21.00 -97.31
N PHE A 10 42.16 -20.85 -98.01
CA PHE A 10 40.90 -20.40 -97.40
C PHE A 10 40.23 -21.50 -96.56
N SER A 11 40.34 -22.77 -96.98
CA SER A 11 39.84 -23.88 -96.16
C SER A 11 40.60 -24.02 -94.85
N GLN A 12 41.94 -23.88 -94.85
CA GLN A 12 42.74 -23.92 -93.62
C GLN A 12 42.35 -22.83 -92.60
N VAL A 13 42.02 -21.62 -93.08
CA VAL A 13 41.60 -20.52 -92.20
C VAL A 13 40.21 -20.77 -91.62
N ARG A 14 39.28 -21.28 -92.43
CA ARG A 14 37.93 -21.67 -91.98
C ARG A 14 37.98 -22.77 -90.92
N ASP A 15 38.82 -23.79 -91.14
CA ASP A 15 38.95 -24.93 -90.24
C ASP A 15 39.68 -24.52 -88.93
N GLY A 16 40.41 -23.41 -88.93
CA GLY A 16 40.99 -22.75 -87.75
C GLY A 16 39.99 -21.95 -86.90
N GLY A 17 38.68 -22.05 -87.18
CA GLY A 17 37.63 -21.37 -86.43
C GLY A 17 37.47 -19.88 -86.77
N ILE A 18 38.20 -19.38 -87.77
CA ILE A 18 38.06 -18.01 -88.26
C ILE A 18 37.00 -18.04 -89.36
N PRO A 19 35.85 -17.35 -89.20
CA PRO A 19 34.82 -17.33 -90.23
C PRO A 19 35.35 -16.65 -91.49
N VAL A 20 35.35 -17.38 -92.60
CA VAL A 20 35.75 -16.87 -93.92
C VAL A 20 34.48 -16.70 -94.75
N THR A 21 34.18 -15.47 -95.14
CA THR A 21 33.09 -15.13 -96.07
C THR A 21 33.71 -14.70 -97.40
N LEU A 22 33.25 -15.30 -98.51
CA LEU A 22 33.66 -14.90 -99.86
C LEU A 22 32.94 -13.59 -100.21
N VAL A 23 33.63 -12.70 -100.93
CA VAL A 23 33.01 -11.46 -101.43
C VAL A 23 32.33 -11.76 -102.77
N THR A 24 31.01 -11.82 -102.73
CA THR A 24 30.07 -11.92 -103.84
C THR A 24 29.66 -10.50 -104.27
N GLY A 25 29.38 -10.32 -105.57
CA GLY A 25 28.83 -9.05 -106.08
C GLY A 25 27.35 -8.81 -105.75
N ASP A 26 26.76 -9.66 -104.90
CA ASP A 26 25.35 -9.66 -104.52
C ASP A 26 25.21 -9.59 -102.99
N ASN A 27 24.02 -9.27 -102.50
CA ASN A 27 23.81 -8.81 -101.13
C ASN A 27 23.81 -9.91 -100.04
N ASP A 28 24.15 -11.15 -100.39
CA ASP A 28 24.13 -12.31 -99.48
C ASP A 28 25.23 -12.24 -98.40
N ASP A 29 26.40 -11.68 -98.74
CA ASP A 29 27.52 -11.59 -97.79
C ASP A 29 27.20 -10.66 -96.61
N MET A 30 26.38 -9.64 -96.86
CA MET A 30 25.92 -8.70 -95.84
C MET A 30 25.04 -9.40 -94.80
N GLN A 31 24.21 -10.36 -95.22
CA GLN A 31 23.36 -11.13 -94.30
C GLN A 31 24.20 -12.04 -93.40
N ALA A 32 25.23 -12.69 -93.97
CA ALA A 32 26.15 -13.53 -93.20
C ALA A 32 26.87 -12.71 -92.11
N ILE A 33 27.41 -11.53 -92.45
CA ILE A 33 28.07 -10.63 -91.49
C ILE A 33 27.09 -10.16 -90.39
N LEU A 34 25.88 -9.74 -90.77
CA LEU A 34 24.86 -9.27 -89.82
C LEU A 34 24.45 -10.37 -88.82
N SER A 35 24.29 -11.60 -89.29
CA SER A 35 23.92 -12.73 -88.42
C SER A 35 25.00 -13.02 -87.36
N HIS A 36 26.27 -12.87 -87.72
CA HIS A 36 27.40 -13.11 -86.83
C HIS A 36 27.55 -12.00 -85.77
N ILE A 37 27.31 -10.76 -86.18
CA ILE A 37 27.25 -9.61 -85.25
C ILE A 37 26.09 -9.80 -84.27
N GLN A 38 24.91 -10.19 -84.76
CA GLN A 38 23.78 -10.43 -83.87
C GLN A 38 24.08 -11.51 -82.84
N GLN A 39 24.58 -12.68 -83.27
CA GLN A 39 24.90 -13.79 -82.37
C GLN A 39 25.96 -13.44 -81.32
N SER A 40 27.02 -12.73 -81.69
CA SER A 40 28.06 -12.29 -80.75
C SER A 40 27.54 -11.26 -79.73
N VAL A 41 26.66 -10.36 -80.14
CA VAL A 41 26.01 -9.38 -79.26
C VAL A 41 25.04 -10.05 -78.28
N THR A 42 24.25 -11.05 -78.72
CA THR A 42 23.35 -11.77 -77.80
C THR A 42 24.12 -12.59 -76.76
N GLN A 43 25.24 -13.22 -77.13
CA GLN A 43 26.07 -13.94 -76.16
C GLN A 43 26.67 -13.02 -75.09
N GLN A 44 27.18 -11.83 -75.49
CA GLN A 44 27.68 -10.86 -74.52
C GLN A 44 26.60 -10.29 -73.61
N ASN A 45 25.39 -10.06 -74.13
CA ASN A 45 24.27 -9.58 -73.31
C ASN A 45 23.80 -10.64 -72.30
N ASN A 46 23.71 -11.91 -72.69
CA ASN A 46 23.34 -12.99 -71.77
C ASN A 46 24.38 -13.17 -70.65
N ALA A 47 25.68 -13.07 -70.96
CA ALA A 47 26.74 -13.15 -69.94
C ALA A 47 26.69 -12.01 -68.91
N ARG A 48 26.13 -10.84 -69.26
CA ARG A 48 25.95 -9.71 -68.33
C ARG A 48 24.69 -9.82 -67.47
N GLN A 49 23.70 -10.61 -67.88
CA GLN A 49 22.43 -10.76 -67.14
C GLN A 49 22.51 -11.68 -65.91
N ASP A 50 23.56 -12.51 -65.80
CA ASP A 50 23.76 -13.41 -64.65
C ASP A 50 24.34 -12.73 -63.39
N LEU A 51 24.65 -11.42 -63.45
CA LEU A 51 25.07 -10.64 -62.29
C LEU A 51 23.84 -10.12 -61.52
N ARG A 52 23.27 -10.97 -60.66
CA ARG A 52 22.22 -10.56 -59.71
C ARG A 52 22.84 -9.67 -58.63
N TRP A 53 22.56 -8.37 -58.66
CA TRP A 53 22.92 -7.44 -57.60
C TRP A 53 22.17 -7.80 -56.30
N GLN A 54 22.86 -8.47 -55.38
CA GLN A 54 22.34 -8.79 -54.05
C GLN A 54 22.47 -7.55 -53.16
N ASN A 55 21.36 -6.83 -52.93
CA ASN A 55 21.36 -5.62 -52.13
C ASN A 55 21.36 -5.92 -50.62
N SER A 56 22.50 -6.34 -50.08
CA SER A 56 22.69 -6.70 -48.66
C SER A 56 23.03 -5.51 -47.76
N GLY A 57 22.80 -4.28 -48.20
CA GLY A 57 23.19 -3.05 -47.48
C GLY A 57 22.28 -2.67 -46.31
N TYR A 58 21.09 -3.26 -46.20
CA TYR A 58 20.11 -2.92 -45.14
C TYR A 58 20.59 -3.30 -43.73
N LEU A 59 21.45 -4.32 -43.62
CA LEU A 59 22.03 -4.74 -42.35
C LEU A 59 22.95 -3.66 -41.75
N LEU A 60 23.52 -2.77 -42.58
CA LEU A 60 24.35 -1.64 -42.15
C LEU A 60 23.52 -0.45 -41.64
N VAL A 61 22.21 -0.42 -41.88
CA VAL A 61 21.32 0.64 -41.39
C VAL A 61 21.17 0.58 -39.87
N ILE A 62 21.14 -0.63 -39.30
CA ILE A 62 20.97 -0.86 -37.85
C ILE A 62 22.15 -0.27 -37.05
N PRO A 63 23.43 -0.62 -37.32
CA PRO A 63 24.55 -0.04 -36.58
C PRO A 63 24.68 1.47 -36.83
N MET A 64 24.34 1.96 -38.03
CA MET A 64 24.35 3.40 -38.33
C MET A 64 23.32 4.16 -37.48
N LEU A 65 22.11 3.62 -37.29
CA LEU A 65 21.09 4.21 -36.41
C LEU A 65 21.54 4.19 -34.94
N ILE A 66 22.15 3.11 -34.46
CA ILE A 66 22.68 3.03 -33.10
C ILE A 66 23.76 4.10 -32.88
N LEU A 67 24.68 4.27 -33.84
CA LEU A 67 25.74 5.26 -33.76
C LEU A 67 25.20 6.70 -33.78
N LEU A 68 24.14 6.95 -34.56
CA LEU A 68 23.45 8.24 -34.65
C LEU A 68 22.69 8.57 -33.35
N LEU A 69 22.06 7.56 -32.72
CA LEU A 69 21.42 7.68 -31.41
C LEU A 69 22.44 7.88 -30.29
N PHE A 70 23.59 7.21 -30.36
CA PHE A 70 24.70 7.35 -29.41
C PHE A 70 25.37 8.73 -29.49
N TRP A 71 25.46 9.30 -30.70
CA TRP A 71 25.99 10.65 -30.91
C TRP A 71 25.10 11.74 -30.30
N ARG A 72 23.81 11.46 -30.11
CA ARG A 72 22.85 12.33 -29.42
C ARG A 72 22.79 11.97 -27.93
N ARG A 73 23.82 12.39 -27.19
CA ARG A 73 24.12 12.16 -25.75
C ARG A 73 22.92 12.19 -24.77
N GLN A 74 21.78 12.77 -25.15
CA GLN A 74 20.56 12.86 -24.36
C GLN A 74 19.69 11.57 -24.37
N LEU A 75 19.79 10.71 -25.40
CA LEU A 75 18.95 9.50 -25.50
C LEU A 75 19.49 8.30 -24.70
N ILE A 76 20.79 8.28 -24.38
CA ILE A 76 21.41 7.26 -23.53
C ILE A 76 20.78 7.28 -22.13
N TYR A 77 20.57 8.47 -21.57
CA TYR A 77 19.92 8.63 -20.27
C TYR A 77 18.48 8.11 -20.30
N VAL A 78 17.74 8.36 -21.38
CA VAL A 78 16.36 7.86 -21.54
C VAL A 78 16.35 6.33 -21.62
N THR A 79 17.22 5.71 -22.41
CA THR A 79 17.27 4.24 -22.50
C THR A 79 17.74 3.56 -21.22
N LEU A 80 18.53 4.25 -20.39
CA LEU A 80 19.01 3.72 -19.11
C LEU A 80 18.00 3.92 -17.96
N LEU A 81 17.21 5.01 -17.99
CA LEU A 81 16.16 5.29 -17.01
C LEU A 81 14.81 4.63 -17.33
N LEU A 82 14.47 4.42 -18.60
CA LEU A 82 13.18 3.84 -19.00
C LEU A 82 12.89 2.46 -18.37
N PRO A 83 13.84 1.50 -18.32
CA PRO A 83 13.59 0.21 -17.67
C PRO A 83 13.47 0.33 -16.14
N THR A 84 14.08 1.33 -15.51
CA THR A 84 13.90 1.58 -14.07
C THR A 84 12.53 2.15 -13.72
N LEU A 85 11.89 2.89 -14.63
CA LEU A 85 10.52 3.38 -14.44
C LEU A 85 9.46 2.30 -14.68
N LEU A 86 9.76 1.30 -15.52
CA LEU A 86 8.85 0.19 -15.80
C LEU A 86 8.92 -0.93 -14.77
N TRP A 87 9.95 -0.92 -13.90
CA TRP A 87 10.10 -1.83 -12.78
C TRP A 87 9.51 -1.20 -11.51
N SER A 88 8.18 -1.09 -11.44
CA SER A 88 7.53 -0.75 -10.18
C SER A 88 7.49 -1.99 -9.28
N PRO A 89 8.05 -1.94 -8.04
CA PRO A 89 7.69 -2.94 -7.05
C PRO A 89 6.17 -2.82 -6.81
N HIS A 90 5.44 -3.92 -6.83
CA HIS A 90 3.98 -3.98 -6.62
C HIS A 90 3.52 -3.63 -5.18
N GLY A 91 4.26 -2.78 -4.47
CA GLY A 91 3.87 -2.21 -3.20
C GLY A 91 3.86 -0.70 -3.33
N GLU A 92 2.76 -0.13 -3.80
CA GLU A 92 2.58 1.34 -3.79
C GLU A 92 2.71 1.92 -2.37
N ALA A 93 2.47 1.10 -1.33
CA ALA A 93 2.75 1.45 0.06
C ALA A 93 4.25 1.46 0.40
N ALA A 94 5.03 0.49 -0.08
CA ALA A 94 6.38 0.23 0.43
C ALA A 94 7.41 1.33 0.10
N TRP A 95 7.26 2.04 -1.02
CA TRP A 95 8.14 3.17 -1.31
C TRP A 95 7.75 4.40 -0.50
N LEU A 96 6.45 4.75 -0.41
CA LEU A 96 6.01 5.87 0.43
C LEU A 96 6.31 5.63 1.92
N ASP A 97 6.19 4.39 2.41
CA ASP A 97 6.57 3.96 3.77
C ASP A 97 8.07 4.16 4.06
N ALA A 98 8.93 4.11 3.04
CA ALA A 98 10.36 4.32 3.21
C ALA A 98 10.74 5.81 3.36
N TRP A 99 9.90 6.73 2.87
CA TRP A 99 10.16 8.18 2.88
C TRP A 99 9.23 8.96 3.83
N ILE A 100 8.09 8.39 4.22
CA ILE A 100 7.13 8.98 5.15
C ILE A 100 7.29 8.26 6.50
N PRO A 101 7.59 8.99 7.59
CA PRO A 101 7.65 8.39 8.91
C PRO A 101 6.32 7.68 9.25
N PRO A 102 6.36 6.46 9.83
CA PRO A 102 5.15 5.72 10.21
C PRO A 102 4.19 6.54 11.09
N ASP A 103 4.72 7.40 11.96
CA ASP A 103 3.90 8.26 12.82
C ASP A 103 3.06 9.27 12.04
N VAL A 104 3.51 9.72 10.86
CA VAL A 104 2.73 10.62 9.99
C VAL A 104 1.57 9.86 9.33
N GLN A 105 1.80 8.61 8.94
CA GLN A 105 0.76 7.74 8.42
C GLN A 105 -0.28 7.42 9.49
N GLY A 106 0.18 7.13 10.71
CA GLY A 106 -0.67 6.94 11.88
C GLY A 106 -1.54 8.16 12.16
N GLN A 107 -0.98 9.38 12.09
CA GLN A 107 -1.76 10.62 12.26
C GLN A 107 -2.81 10.81 11.16
N HIS A 108 -2.48 10.48 9.91
CA HIS A 108 -3.44 10.55 8.81
C HIS A 108 -4.61 9.58 9.00
N ALA A 109 -4.33 8.31 9.32
CA ALA A 109 -5.37 7.32 9.63
C ALA A 109 -6.19 7.74 10.87
N PHE A 110 -5.53 8.29 11.89
CA PHE A 110 -6.21 8.81 13.09
C PHE A 110 -7.16 9.96 12.77
N ALA A 111 -6.77 10.86 11.85
CA ALA A 111 -7.60 11.98 11.40
C ALA A 111 -8.79 11.51 10.54
N GLN A 112 -8.64 10.39 9.82
CA GLN A 112 -9.72 9.76 9.04
C GLN A 112 -10.71 8.98 9.92
N GLY A 113 -10.36 8.73 11.19
CA GLY A 113 -11.17 7.95 12.14
C GLY A 113 -10.83 6.47 12.17
N ASP A 114 -9.87 6.02 11.35
CA ASP A 114 -9.41 4.63 11.29
C ASP A 114 -8.38 4.36 12.39
N TYR A 115 -8.87 4.37 13.64
CA TYR A 115 -8.03 4.29 14.83
C TYR A 115 -7.27 2.97 14.98
N ALA A 116 -7.85 1.86 14.53
CA ALA A 116 -7.21 0.56 14.59
C ALA A 116 -6.01 0.46 13.63
N GLU A 117 -6.13 1.07 12.45
CA GLU A 117 -5.04 1.16 11.48
C GLU A 117 -3.98 2.14 11.98
N ALA A 118 -4.40 3.32 12.47
CA ALA A 118 -3.50 4.30 13.07
C ALA A 118 -2.58 3.69 14.15
N ALA A 119 -3.15 2.85 15.03
CA ALA A 119 -2.41 2.18 16.08
C ALA A 119 -1.34 1.19 15.57
N ALA A 120 -1.51 0.64 14.36
CA ALA A 120 -0.51 -0.22 13.73
C ALA A 120 0.68 0.57 13.19
N HIS A 121 0.49 1.83 12.82
CA HIS A 121 1.53 2.70 12.26
C HIS A 121 2.32 3.49 13.31
N PHE A 122 1.71 3.79 14.47
CA PHE A 122 2.40 4.51 15.55
C PHE A 122 3.55 3.72 16.16
N HIS A 123 4.73 4.33 16.18
CA HIS A 123 5.90 3.81 16.89
C HIS A 123 5.94 4.26 18.35
N ASP A 124 5.42 5.46 18.66
CA ASP A 124 5.29 5.92 20.04
C ASP A 124 4.20 5.11 20.76
N PRO A 125 4.55 4.35 21.82
CA PRO A 125 3.58 3.54 22.56
C PRO A 125 2.46 4.36 23.20
N LEU A 126 2.69 5.64 23.51
CA LEU A 126 1.64 6.53 24.02
C LEU A 126 0.59 6.81 22.94
N TRP A 127 1.02 7.18 21.72
CA TRP A 127 0.12 7.46 20.60
C TRP A 127 -0.57 6.19 20.10
N GLN A 128 0.16 5.08 20.05
CA GLN A 128 -0.41 3.78 19.78
C GLN A 128 -1.52 3.42 20.78
N GLY A 129 -1.28 3.62 22.08
CA GLY A 129 -2.28 3.40 23.11
C GLY A 129 -3.51 4.29 22.95
N ILE A 130 -3.33 5.57 22.64
CA ILE A 130 -4.44 6.52 22.38
C ILE A 130 -5.28 6.07 21.18
N ALA A 131 -4.62 5.61 20.12
CA ALA A 131 -5.30 5.08 18.94
C ALA A 131 -6.09 3.80 19.28
N TRP A 132 -5.51 2.86 20.03
CA TRP A 132 -6.24 1.68 20.51
C TRP A 132 -7.41 2.01 21.41
N TYR A 133 -7.27 3.01 22.29
CA TYR A 133 -8.33 3.49 23.16
C TYR A 133 -9.51 4.03 22.34
N ARG A 134 -9.22 4.87 21.33
CA ARG A 134 -10.23 5.39 20.39
C ARG A 134 -10.87 4.32 19.52
N ALA A 135 -10.14 3.25 19.21
CA ALA A 135 -10.67 2.08 18.54
C ALA A 135 -11.57 1.20 19.44
N GLY A 136 -11.77 1.58 20.72
CA GLY A 136 -12.52 0.80 21.71
C GLY A 136 -11.79 -0.46 22.19
N ARG A 137 -10.50 -0.61 21.85
CA ARG A 137 -9.68 -1.78 22.21
C ARG A 137 -8.88 -1.48 23.47
N PHE A 138 -9.59 -1.35 24.59
CA PHE A 138 -9.01 -0.92 25.87
C PHE A 138 -7.91 -1.86 26.40
N THR A 139 -7.98 -3.17 26.11
CA THR A 139 -6.96 -4.15 26.49
C THR A 139 -5.62 -3.85 25.83
N LEU A 140 -5.66 -3.57 24.53
CA LEU A 140 -4.49 -3.21 23.72
C LEU A 140 -3.98 -1.83 24.14
N ALA A 141 -4.88 -0.88 24.37
CA ALA A 141 -4.53 0.46 24.84
C ALA A 141 -3.76 0.42 26.16
N ALA A 142 -4.30 -0.28 27.17
CA ALA A 142 -3.65 -0.45 28.48
C ALA A 142 -2.29 -1.14 28.37
N ARG A 143 -2.12 -2.06 27.42
CA ARG A 143 -0.82 -2.68 27.14
C ARG A 143 0.17 -1.66 26.57
N SER A 144 -0.19 -0.93 25.52
CA SER A 144 0.67 0.09 24.92
C SER A 144 1.05 1.18 25.93
N PHE A 145 0.13 1.64 26.78
CA PHE A 145 0.45 2.63 27.83
C PHE A 145 1.42 2.11 28.90
N ARG A 146 1.45 0.82 29.18
CA ARG A 146 2.45 0.21 30.08
C ARG A 146 3.83 0.10 29.43
N GLU A 147 3.88 -0.02 28.11
CA GLU A 147 5.13 -0.05 27.34
C GLU A 147 5.71 1.38 27.19
N ALA A 148 4.87 2.41 27.31
CA ALA A 148 5.30 3.81 27.33
C ALA A 148 6.03 4.19 28.65
N PRO A 149 6.93 5.21 28.59
CA PRO A 149 7.46 5.83 29.79
C PRO A 149 6.35 6.22 30.77
N GLN A 150 6.52 5.89 32.05
CA GLN A 150 5.49 6.04 33.09
C GLN A 150 5.33 7.49 33.55
N THR A 151 4.98 8.38 32.62
CA THR A 151 4.61 9.78 32.87
C THR A 151 3.22 9.87 33.49
N ALA A 152 2.87 11.05 34.03
CA ALA A 152 1.52 11.29 34.56
C ALA A 152 0.45 10.98 33.49
N GLU A 153 0.71 11.36 32.24
CA GLU A 153 -0.15 11.12 31.08
C GLU A 153 -0.36 9.65 30.80
N ALA A 154 0.72 8.86 30.69
CA ALA A 154 0.62 7.43 30.43
C ALA A 154 -0.17 6.70 31.53
N LEU A 155 0.01 7.12 32.78
CA LEU A 155 -0.71 6.59 33.94
C LEU A 155 -2.20 6.95 33.91
N LEU A 156 -2.55 8.19 33.56
CA LEU A 156 -3.95 8.58 33.37
C LEU A 156 -4.61 7.72 32.30
N TRP A 157 -3.96 7.56 31.15
CA TRP A 157 -4.51 6.78 30.05
C TRP A 157 -4.61 5.27 30.36
N THR A 158 -3.66 4.75 31.14
CA THR A 158 -3.76 3.40 31.69
C THR A 158 -5.01 3.27 32.58
N GLY A 159 -5.22 4.23 33.48
CA GLY A 159 -6.40 4.29 34.34
C GLY A 159 -7.71 4.40 33.57
N ASN A 160 -7.76 5.25 32.54
CA ASN A 160 -8.93 5.38 31.66
C ASN A 160 -9.25 4.05 30.96
N SER A 161 -8.22 3.38 30.42
CA SER A 161 -8.39 2.09 29.75
C SER A 161 -8.90 1.02 30.72
N GLN A 162 -8.32 0.96 31.93
CA GLN A 162 -8.77 0.05 32.99
C GLN A 162 -10.21 0.35 33.45
N ALA A 163 -10.59 1.62 33.53
CA ALA A 163 -11.95 2.03 33.89
C ALA A 163 -12.97 1.55 32.85
N GLN A 164 -12.66 1.67 31.55
CA GLN A 164 -13.51 1.15 30.47
C GLN A 164 -13.65 -0.38 30.53
N GLU A 165 -12.62 -1.07 30.96
CA GLU A 165 -12.64 -2.52 31.22
C GLU A 165 -13.29 -2.90 32.55
N LYS A 166 -13.82 -1.94 33.31
CA LYS A 166 -14.44 -2.13 34.63
C LYS A 166 -13.46 -2.65 35.69
N GLN A 167 -12.16 -2.48 35.45
CA GLN A 167 -11.09 -2.80 36.40
C GLN A 167 -10.90 -1.64 37.38
N TRP A 168 -11.95 -1.36 38.16
CA TRP A 168 -12.10 -0.12 38.92
C TRP A 168 -10.98 0.18 39.90
N GLN A 169 -10.55 -0.84 40.66
CA GLN A 169 -9.50 -0.64 41.65
C GLN A 169 -8.17 -0.31 40.97
N GLN A 170 -7.83 -1.02 39.89
CA GLN A 170 -6.61 -0.74 39.15
C GLN A 170 -6.65 0.65 38.50
N ALA A 171 -7.81 1.07 38.00
CA ALA A 171 -7.98 2.42 37.46
C ALA A 171 -7.71 3.49 38.52
N LEU A 172 -8.26 3.34 39.73
CA LEU A 172 -8.00 4.23 40.86
C LEU A 172 -6.51 4.27 41.22
N ASP A 173 -5.86 3.11 41.29
CA ASP A 173 -4.42 3.02 41.59
C ASP A 173 -3.58 3.74 40.52
N SER A 174 -3.95 3.60 39.23
CA SER A 174 -3.30 4.31 38.13
C SER A 174 -3.49 5.82 38.21
N TYR A 175 -4.70 6.29 38.57
CA TYR A 175 -4.93 7.73 38.78
C TYR A 175 -4.18 8.27 39.99
N ASP A 176 -4.12 7.52 41.09
CA ASP A 176 -3.33 7.91 42.27
C ASP A 176 -1.85 8.04 41.93
N ARG A 177 -1.31 7.13 41.12
CA ARG A 177 0.07 7.25 40.60
C ARG A 177 0.22 8.46 39.68
N ALA A 178 -0.72 8.74 38.78
CA ALA A 178 -0.69 9.92 37.93
C ALA A 178 -0.69 11.22 38.76
N LEU A 179 -1.53 11.28 39.80
CA LEU A 179 -1.63 12.40 40.74
C LEU A 179 -0.40 12.54 41.62
N SER A 180 0.31 11.45 41.96
CA SER A 180 1.60 11.57 42.66
C SER A 180 2.67 12.27 41.84
N LEU A 181 2.59 12.18 40.50
CA LEU A 181 3.50 12.89 39.59
C LEU A 181 3.01 14.31 39.28
N ARG A 182 1.68 14.51 39.25
CA ARG A 182 1.05 15.83 39.02
C ARG A 182 -0.15 16.02 39.95
N PRO A 183 0.05 16.51 41.18
CA PRO A 183 -1.00 16.60 42.20
C PRO A 183 -2.20 17.48 41.80
N ASP A 184 -1.94 18.59 41.09
CA ASP A 184 -2.96 19.58 40.74
C ASP A 184 -3.64 19.28 39.38
N TRP A 185 -3.57 18.05 38.90
CA TRP A 185 -4.13 17.70 37.60
C TRP A 185 -5.63 17.47 37.67
N THR A 186 -6.40 18.52 37.38
CA THR A 186 -7.87 18.51 37.43
C THR A 186 -8.48 17.34 36.66
N LEU A 187 -7.93 16.99 35.49
CA LEU A 187 -8.42 15.87 34.68
C LEU A 187 -8.28 14.52 35.41
N ALA A 188 -7.14 14.27 36.05
CA ALA A 188 -6.93 13.03 36.82
C ALA A 188 -7.80 12.97 38.07
N LEU A 189 -7.98 14.10 38.76
CA LEU A 189 -8.89 14.20 39.91
C LEU A 189 -10.32 13.86 39.52
N GLN A 190 -10.82 14.44 38.43
CA GLN A 190 -12.18 14.19 37.94
C GLN A 190 -12.38 12.71 37.55
N ASN A 191 -11.47 12.14 36.76
CA ASN A 191 -11.59 10.74 36.33
C ASN A 191 -11.57 9.78 37.53
N ARG A 192 -10.70 10.06 38.51
CA ARG A 192 -10.62 9.29 39.74
C ARG A 192 -11.90 9.39 40.56
N GLU A 193 -12.45 10.59 40.73
CA GLU A 193 -13.68 10.82 41.47
C GLU A 193 -14.85 10.05 40.85
N GLN A 194 -14.98 10.12 39.51
CA GLN A 194 -16.02 9.39 38.78
C GLN A 194 -15.93 7.88 39.02
N VAL A 195 -14.72 7.30 38.89
CA VAL A 195 -14.53 5.87 39.16
C VAL A 195 -14.78 5.52 40.63
N ALA A 196 -14.38 6.37 41.57
CA ALA A 196 -14.63 6.15 43.00
C ALA A 196 -16.13 6.12 43.32
N GLN A 197 -16.92 7.00 42.71
CA GLN A 197 -18.39 6.99 42.84
C GLN A 197 -19.00 5.70 42.30
N ILE A 198 -18.47 5.16 41.20
CA ILE A 198 -18.90 3.86 40.65
C ILE A 198 -18.65 2.74 41.65
N VAL A 199 -17.43 2.65 42.20
CA VAL A 199 -17.08 1.65 43.21
C VAL A 199 -17.97 1.75 44.45
N MET A 200 -18.25 2.97 44.91
CA MET A 200 -19.12 3.20 46.06
C MET A 200 -20.54 2.70 45.80
N ARG A 201 -21.11 2.99 44.62
CA ARG A 201 -22.45 2.53 44.23
C ARG A 201 -22.53 1.01 44.11
N ILE A 202 -21.54 0.37 43.50
CA ILE A 202 -21.47 -1.10 43.40
C ILE A 202 -21.46 -1.72 44.80
N ARG A 203 -20.61 -1.23 45.70
CA ARG A 203 -20.54 -1.73 47.09
C ARG A 203 -21.83 -1.50 47.86
N GLN A 204 -22.53 -0.39 47.62
CA GLN A 204 -23.83 -0.15 48.25
C GLN A 204 -24.88 -1.14 47.78
N GLN A 205 -24.97 -1.39 46.47
CA GLN A 205 -25.90 -2.37 45.92
C GLN A 205 -25.61 -3.80 46.43
N GLU A 206 -24.34 -4.15 46.58
CA GLU A 206 -23.95 -5.44 47.17
C GLU A 206 -24.40 -5.56 48.62
N ARG A 207 -24.24 -4.51 49.43
CA ARG A 207 -24.73 -4.48 50.82
C ARG A 207 -26.26 -4.61 50.90
N GLU A 208 -26.99 -3.87 50.07
CA GLU A 208 -28.45 -3.93 50.02
C GLU A 208 -28.93 -5.33 49.59
N ARG A 209 -28.25 -5.98 48.64
CA ARG A 209 -28.55 -7.37 48.25
C ARG A 209 -28.28 -8.37 49.36
N GLN A 210 -27.19 -8.20 50.10
CA GLN A 210 -26.85 -9.07 51.23
C GLN A 210 -27.87 -8.91 52.37
N GLN A 211 -28.31 -7.68 52.65
CA GLN A 211 -29.36 -7.41 53.64
C GLN A 211 -30.70 -8.03 53.22
N ALA A 212 -31.13 -7.82 51.96
CA ALA A 212 -32.38 -8.40 51.47
C ALA A 212 -32.37 -9.94 51.46
N GLN A 213 -31.22 -10.58 51.21
CA GLN A 213 -31.08 -12.03 51.33
C GLN A 213 -31.08 -12.52 52.79
N GLY A 214 -30.48 -11.75 53.71
CA GLY A 214 -30.50 -12.05 55.14
C GLY A 214 -31.91 -11.97 55.72
N ASP A 215 -32.65 -10.92 55.39
CA ASP A 215 -34.03 -10.72 55.85
C ASP A 215 -34.99 -11.78 55.26
N ALA A 216 -34.77 -12.22 54.02
CA ALA A 216 -35.54 -13.30 53.39
C ALA A 216 -35.24 -14.69 53.97
N MET A 217 -34.09 -14.87 54.61
CA MET A 217 -33.74 -16.12 55.31
C MET A 217 -34.26 -16.13 56.77
N ASP A 218 -34.50 -14.96 57.36
CA ASP A 218 -35.05 -14.80 58.72
C ASP A 218 -36.58 -14.82 58.76
N ASP A 219 -37.26 -14.61 57.63
CA ASP A 219 -38.69 -14.87 57.49
C ASP A 219 -38.96 -16.39 57.46
N GLY A 220 -39.09 -16.98 58.65
CA GLY A 220 -39.54 -18.35 58.85
C GLY A 220 -40.89 -18.66 58.17
N PRO A 221 -41.24 -19.95 57.95
CA PRO A 221 -42.34 -20.40 57.10
C PRO A 221 -43.77 -19.97 57.50
N ASP A 222 -43.92 -19.16 58.56
CA ASP A 222 -45.21 -18.80 59.18
C ASP A 222 -45.65 -17.34 58.96
N LYS A 223 -45.02 -16.58 58.04
CA LYS A 223 -45.62 -15.31 57.59
C LYS A 223 -46.64 -15.55 56.47
N ILE A 224 -47.91 -15.57 56.85
CA ILE A 224 -49.04 -15.48 55.91
C ILE A 224 -49.01 -14.09 55.28
N VAL A 225 -48.42 -13.98 54.09
CA VAL A 225 -48.57 -12.81 53.23
C VAL A 225 -50.05 -12.72 52.86
N HIS A 226 -50.74 -11.68 53.32
CA HIS A 226 -52.12 -11.40 52.89
C HIS A 226 -52.10 -11.14 51.38
N ASP A 227 -52.74 -12.05 50.65
CA ASP A 227 -52.93 -11.97 49.21
C ASP A 227 -53.55 -10.61 48.85
N LEU A 228 -52.93 -9.88 47.93
CA LEU A 228 -53.38 -8.56 47.53
C LEU A 228 -54.81 -8.67 46.98
N GLN A 229 -55.69 -7.77 47.42
CA GLN A 229 -57.08 -7.70 46.94
C GLN A 229 -57.13 -7.57 45.40
N LYS A 230 -57.98 -8.39 44.81
CA LYS A 230 -58.19 -8.75 43.39
C LYS A 230 -58.40 -7.58 42.39
N HIS A 231 -58.23 -6.31 42.76
CA HIS A 231 -58.63 -5.15 41.95
C HIS A 231 -57.53 -4.08 41.77
N GLN A 232 -56.38 -4.23 42.40
CA GLN A 232 -55.20 -3.42 42.08
C GLN A 232 -54.23 -4.28 41.29
N GLY A 233 -54.43 -4.31 39.96
CA GLY A 233 -53.46 -4.85 39.03
C GLY A 233 -52.20 -4.00 39.10
N VAL A 234 -51.30 -4.35 40.01
CA VAL A 234 -49.91 -3.96 39.88
C VAL A 234 -49.40 -4.75 38.69
N ASP A 235 -49.04 -4.06 37.62
CA ASP A 235 -48.29 -4.64 36.51
C ASP A 235 -47.05 -5.32 37.10
N GLN A 236 -47.17 -6.62 37.34
CA GLN A 236 -46.06 -7.47 37.68
C GLN A 236 -45.26 -7.60 36.39
N LYS A 237 -44.46 -6.56 36.11
CA LYS A 237 -43.32 -6.69 35.22
C LYS A 237 -42.53 -7.87 35.78
N GLN A 238 -42.65 -8.98 35.08
CA GLN A 238 -41.84 -10.16 35.24
C GLN A 238 -40.43 -9.69 35.54
N MET A 239 -39.92 -10.02 36.73
CA MET A 239 -38.48 -10.11 36.96
C MET A 239 -37.97 -11.26 36.07
N GLY A 240 -37.97 -11.03 34.76
CA GLY A 240 -37.08 -11.72 33.85
C GLY A 240 -35.68 -11.44 34.36
N ALA A 241 -34.89 -12.51 34.46
CA ALA A 241 -33.52 -12.52 34.92
C ALA A 241 -32.84 -11.16 34.76
N VAL A 242 -32.44 -10.55 35.89
CA VAL A 242 -31.55 -9.39 35.91
C VAL A 242 -30.17 -9.86 35.47
N ALA A 243 -30.07 -10.25 34.20
CA ALA A 243 -28.84 -10.41 33.47
C ALA A 243 -28.33 -8.99 33.20
N GLY A 244 -27.51 -8.54 34.15
CA GLY A 244 -26.52 -7.47 34.08
C GLY A 244 -26.64 -6.46 32.93
N SER A 245 -27.27 -5.33 33.20
CA SER A 245 -26.76 -4.01 32.80
C SER A 245 -27.69 -2.92 33.31
N THR A 246 -27.32 -2.29 34.43
CA THR A 246 -28.00 -1.10 34.92
C THR A 246 -27.88 0.00 33.85
N PRO A 247 -28.97 0.45 33.20
CA PRO A 247 -28.90 1.38 32.07
C PRO A 247 -28.21 2.70 32.43
N GLN A 248 -28.37 3.14 33.68
CA GLN A 248 -27.78 4.36 34.20
C GLN A 248 -26.25 4.28 34.39
N VAL A 249 -25.70 3.08 34.58
CA VAL A 249 -24.24 2.89 34.66
C VAL A 249 -23.64 2.95 33.24
N ASN A 250 -24.32 2.36 32.25
CA ASN A 250 -23.91 2.42 30.85
C ASN A 250 -23.95 3.85 30.27
N GLN A 251 -24.99 4.62 30.57
CA GLN A 251 -25.08 6.04 30.16
C GLN A 251 -23.95 6.92 30.75
N TRP A 252 -23.39 6.52 31.90
CA TRP A 252 -22.25 7.21 32.51
C TRP A 252 -20.90 6.80 31.92
N PHE A 253 -20.74 5.54 31.49
CA PHE A 253 -19.54 5.08 30.78
C PHE A 253 -19.31 5.86 29.49
N GLU A 254 -20.38 6.20 28.77
CA GLU A 254 -20.33 7.03 27.56
C GLU A 254 -19.81 8.46 27.86
N ALA A 255 -20.07 8.98 29.06
CA ALA A 255 -19.58 10.30 29.50
C ALA A 255 -18.12 10.27 30.01
N LEU A 256 -17.58 9.09 30.29
CA LEU A 256 -16.18 8.86 30.70
C LEU A 256 -15.22 8.86 29.52
N ASP A 257 -15.71 9.01 28.28
CA ASP A 257 -14.87 9.05 27.09
C ASP A 257 -14.08 10.36 27.03
N VAL A 258 -12.89 10.33 27.64
CA VAL A 258 -12.02 11.49 27.83
C VAL A 258 -11.63 12.08 26.48
N SER A 259 -11.96 13.36 26.26
CA SER A 259 -11.55 14.06 25.05
C SER A 259 -10.01 14.18 25.01
N PRO A 260 -9.33 13.63 23.99
CA PRO A 260 -7.90 13.82 23.79
C PRO A 260 -7.53 15.28 23.60
N THR A 261 -8.49 16.14 23.24
CA THR A 261 -8.29 17.58 23.13
C THR A 261 -7.78 18.19 24.44
N GLY A 262 -8.32 17.75 25.58
CA GLY A 262 -7.82 18.19 26.90
C GLY A 262 -6.39 17.73 27.19
N LEU A 263 -6.02 16.53 26.71
CA LEU A 263 -4.66 16.00 26.81
C LEU A 263 -3.70 16.75 25.88
N LEU A 264 -4.06 16.94 24.61
CA LEU A 264 -3.23 17.68 23.64
C LEU A 264 -2.98 19.10 24.12
N GLN A 265 -3.99 19.73 24.70
CA GLN A 265 -3.84 21.03 25.34
C GLN A 265 -2.84 20.97 26.52
N SER A 266 -2.88 19.91 27.33
CA SER A 266 -1.92 19.72 28.42
C SER A 266 -0.48 19.44 27.93
N LEU A 267 -0.31 18.61 26.90
CA LEU A 267 0.99 18.34 26.27
C LEU A 267 1.58 19.61 25.65
N TYR A 268 0.75 20.40 24.98
CA TYR A 268 1.19 21.65 24.37
C TYR A 268 1.58 22.69 25.42
N ARG A 269 0.82 22.77 26.53
CA ARG A 269 1.13 23.68 27.64
C ARG A 269 2.44 23.29 28.34
N ASN A 270 2.62 22.01 28.66
CA ASN A 270 3.79 21.54 29.39
C ASN A 270 5.05 21.53 28.51
N GLY A 271 4.93 21.18 27.21
CA GLY A 271 6.04 21.25 26.26
C GLY A 271 6.47 22.68 25.91
N ALA A 272 5.62 23.68 26.16
CA ALA A 272 5.98 25.09 26.04
C ALA A 272 6.74 25.61 27.28
N GLU A 273 6.44 25.09 28.48
CA GLU A 273 7.16 25.43 29.71
C GLU A 273 8.58 24.84 29.75
N GLU A 274 8.80 23.66 29.17
CA GLU A 274 10.11 23.00 29.13
C GLU A 274 11.12 23.65 28.15
N LYS A 275 10.65 24.58 27.30
CA LYS A 275 11.46 25.30 26.30
C LYS A 275 11.67 26.79 26.61
N ALA A 276 11.18 27.29 27.74
CA ALA A 276 11.48 28.64 28.20
C ALA A 276 12.81 28.62 29.01
N PRO A 277 13.84 29.39 28.61
CA PRO A 277 15.13 29.43 29.31
C PRO A 277 15.04 30.09 30.70
#